data_AF-A0A1H9NTY9-F1
#
_entry.id   AF-A0A1H9NTY9-F1
#
_cell.length_a   1.000
_cell.length_b   1.000
_cell.length_c   1.000
_cell.angle_alpha   90.00
_cell.angle_beta   90.00
_cell.angle_gamma   90.00
#
_symmetry.space_group_name_H-M   'P 1'
#
loop_
_entity.id
_entity.type
_entity.pdbx_description
1 polymer ?
#
loop_
_entity_poly.entity_id
_entity_poly.type
_entity_poly.pdbx_seq_one_letter_code
_entity_poly.pdbx_strand_id
1 'polypeptide(L)'
;MNTSQHVKLRLGFFEGFEVVTGLLRDSGAHRIESRCFVLDRDMDPGQTTALVQLLEYSHRHVSHPVRVEAPTVNGAAYSAQSAEL
;
A
#
# COMPACT_ATOMS: atom_id res chain seq x y z
N MET A 1 -10.50 21.45 7.95
CA MET A 1 -9.81 20.92 6.76
C MET A 1 -9.26 19.56 7.14
N ASN A 2 -9.92 18.48 6.73
CA ASN A 2 -9.46 17.13 7.04
C ASN A 2 -8.50 16.71 5.91
N THR A 3 -7.21 16.99 6.08
CA THR A 3 -6.17 16.38 5.24
C THR A 3 -6.03 14.93 5.67
N SER A 4 -7.03 14.13 5.34
CA SER A 4 -7.02 12.70 5.59
C SER A 4 -5.77 12.13 4.92
N GLN A 5 -4.86 11.62 5.74
CA GLN A 5 -3.58 11.05 5.33
C GLN A 5 -3.86 9.72 4.61
N HIS A 6 -4.27 9.81 3.36
CA HIS A 6 -4.59 8.65 2.54
C HIS A 6 -3.32 8.06 1.93
N VAL A 7 -2.95 6.85 2.32
CA VAL A 7 -1.94 6.07 1.58
C VAL A 7 -2.64 5.38 0.42
N LYS A 8 -2.19 5.62 -0.81
CA LYS A 8 -2.71 4.92 -1.99
C LYS A 8 -1.79 3.76 -2.35
N LEU A 9 -2.39 2.62 -2.67
CA LEU A 9 -1.71 1.44 -3.15
C LEU A 9 -2.12 1.20 -4.60
N ARG A 10 -1.14 1.09 -5.50
CA ARG A 10 -1.37 0.84 -6.94
C ARG A 10 -0.76 -0.49 -7.35
N LEU A 11 -1.60 -1.39 -7.88
CA LEU A 11 -1.16 -2.69 -8.39
C LEU A 11 -0.72 -2.58 -9.86
N GLY A 12 0.37 -3.25 -10.23
CA GLY A 12 0.80 -3.34 -11.62
C GLY A 12 -0.12 -4.19 -12.52
N PHE A 13 -0.79 -5.19 -11.96
CA PHE A 13 -1.53 -6.25 -12.65
C PHE A 13 -2.68 -6.77 -11.74
N PHE A 14 -3.66 -7.49 -12.30
CA PHE A 14 -4.85 -7.97 -11.56
C PHE A 14 -5.10 -9.49 -11.72
N GLU A 15 -4.42 -10.15 -12.67
CA GLU A 15 -4.58 -11.59 -12.88
C GLU A 15 -3.70 -12.38 -11.91
N GLY A 16 -4.35 -13.18 -11.05
CA GLY A 16 -3.77 -14.44 -10.59
C GLY A 16 -3.21 -14.53 -9.18
N PHE A 17 -3.46 -13.61 -8.25
CA PHE A 17 -2.97 -13.78 -6.87
C PHE A 17 -4.04 -13.57 -5.82
N GLU A 18 -4.76 -14.66 -5.49
CA GLU A 18 -5.64 -14.74 -4.30
C GLU A 18 -4.93 -14.21 -3.05
N VAL A 19 -3.62 -14.48 -2.92
CA VAL A 19 -2.75 -13.97 -1.85
C VAL A 19 -2.72 -12.44 -1.81
N VAL A 20 -2.48 -11.77 -2.94
CA VAL A 20 -2.45 -10.29 -3.01
C VAL A 20 -3.81 -9.71 -2.68
N THR A 21 -4.89 -10.32 -3.17
CA THR A 21 -6.26 -9.87 -2.87
C THR A 21 -6.65 -10.09 -1.41
N GLY A 22 -6.18 -11.17 -0.79
CA GLY A 22 -6.37 -11.45 0.64
C GLY A 22 -5.63 -10.44 1.50
N LEU A 23 -4.35 -10.22 1.23
CA LEU A 23 -3.53 -9.24 1.95
C LEU A 23 -4.05 -7.80 1.83
N LEU A 24 -4.57 -7.41 0.66
CA LEU A 24 -5.23 -6.12 0.49
C LEU A 24 -6.49 -6.00 1.36
N ARG A 25 -7.33 -7.02 1.39
CA ARG A 25 -8.52 -7.07 2.25
C ARG A 25 -8.13 -6.98 3.73
N ASP A 26 -7.15 -7.77 4.14
CA ASP A 26 -6.73 -7.88 5.54
C ASP A 26 -5.99 -6.63 6.01
N SER A 27 -5.37 -5.87 5.11
CA SER A 27 -4.80 -4.54 5.42
C SER A 27 -5.86 -3.46 5.65
N GLY A 28 -7.15 -3.74 5.40
CA GLY A 28 -8.22 -2.75 5.47
C GLY A 28 -8.27 -1.81 4.27
N ALA A 29 -7.48 -2.06 3.22
CA ALA A 29 -7.46 -1.25 2.01
C ALA A 29 -8.76 -1.44 1.22
N HIS A 30 -9.41 -0.34 0.85
CA HIS A 30 -10.61 -0.38 0.01
C HIS A 30 -10.30 0.14 -1.39
N ARG A 31 -10.95 -0.46 -2.38
CA ARG A 31 -10.73 -0.11 -3.79
C ARG A 31 -11.44 1.21 -4.12
N ILE A 32 -10.70 2.13 -4.75
CA ILE A 32 -11.27 3.39 -5.26
C ILE A 32 -11.37 3.41 -6.79
N GLU A 33 -10.44 2.74 -7.49
CA GLU A 33 -10.40 2.66 -8.96
C GLU A 33 -9.84 1.31 -9.40
N SER A 34 -9.72 1.11 -10.72
CA SER A 34 -9.02 -0.06 -11.24
C SER A 34 -7.56 -0.09 -10.79
N ARG A 35 -7.17 -1.15 -10.07
CA ARG A 35 -5.83 -1.35 -9.52
C ARG A 35 -5.41 -0.29 -8.48
N CYS A 36 -6.32 0.50 -7.94
CA CYS A 36 -6.01 1.51 -6.93
C CYS A 36 -6.84 1.31 -5.66
N PHE A 37 -6.14 1.26 -4.53
CA PHE A 37 -6.70 1.03 -3.20
C PHE A 37 -6.22 2.12 -2.26
N VAL A 38 -7.00 2.42 -1.22
CA VAL A 38 -6.69 3.44 -0.24
C VAL A 38 -6.76 2.88 1.17
N LEU A 39 -5.79 3.27 1.99
CA LEU A 39 -5.81 3.18 3.45
C LEU A 39 -6.13 4.59 3.98
N ASP A 40 -7.30 4.74 4.60
CA ASP A 40 -7.83 6.04 5.06
C ASP A 40 -8.15 6.09 6.56
N ARG A 41 -7.75 5.06 7.30
CA ARG A 41 -7.98 4.91 8.74
C ARG A 41 -6.71 4.47 9.44
N ASP A 42 -6.67 4.68 10.73
CA ASP A 42 -5.64 4.11 11.59
C ASP A 42 -5.65 2.59 11.43
N MET A 43 -4.46 2.03 11.20
CA MET A 43 -4.28 0.60 11.03
C MET A 43 -4.05 -0.06 12.37
N ASP A 44 -4.76 -1.16 12.63
CA ASP A 44 -4.42 -2.03 13.74
C ASP A 44 -3.13 -2.85 13.42
N PRO A 45 -2.52 -3.49 14.43
CA PRO A 45 -1.29 -4.27 14.22
C PRO A 45 -1.44 -5.42 13.21
N GLY A 46 -2.63 -6.04 13.11
CA GLY A 46 -2.92 -7.09 12.14
C GLY A 46 -2.98 -6.55 10.72
N GLN A 47 -3.68 -5.42 10.53
CA GLN A 47 -3.71 -4.69 9.26
C GLN A 47 -2.32 -4.25 8.81
N THR A 48 -1.52 -3.74 9.76
CA THR A 48 -0.13 -3.33 9.51
C THR A 48 0.71 -4.52 9.05
N THR A 49 0.56 -5.67 9.71
CA THR A 49 1.25 -6.91 9.34
C THR A 49 0.88 -7.36 7.93
N ALA A 50 -0.40 -7.31 7.57
CA ALA A 50 -0.87 -7.66 6.23
C ALA A 50 -0.28 -6.74 5.15
N LEU A 51 -0.18 -5.43 5.42
CA LEU A 51 0.47 -4.48 4.52
C LEU A 51 1.96 -4.79 4.34
N VAL A 52 2.69 -5.10 5.41
CA VAL A 52 4.10 -5.50 5.32
C VAL A 52 4.25 -6.76 4.45
N GLN A 53 3.42 -7.76 4.69
CA GLN A 53 3.42 -9.00 3.88
C GLN A 53 3.11 -8.73 2.41
N LEU A 54 2.19 -7.81 2.12
CA LEU A 54 1.88 -7.39 0.74
C LEU A 54 3.11 -6.78 0.04
N LEU A 55 3.86 -5.94 0.75
CA LEU A 55 5.07 -5.30 0.23
C LEU A 55 6.22 -6.29 0.07
N GLU A 56 6.41 -7.20 1.03
CA GLU A 56 7.39 -8.29 0.92
C GLU A 56 7.07 -9.21 -0.26
N TYR A 57 5.80 -9.57 -0.42
CA TYR A 57 5.31 -10.37 -1.54
C TYR A 57 5.62 -9.67 -2.87
N SER A 58 5.29 -8.39 -2.99
CA SER A 58 5.62 -7.57 -4.16
C SER A 58 7.13 -7.52 -4.44
N HIS A 59 7.97 -7.44 -3.41
CA HIS A 59 9.41 -7.36 -3.56
C HIS A 59 10.02 -8.68 -4.07
N ARG A 60 9.51 -9.82 -3.61
CA ARG A 60 9.94 -11.15 -4.06
C ARG A 60 9.43 -11.51 -5.46
N HIS A 61 8.27 -11.00 -5.84
CA HIS A 61 7.63 -11.29 -7.12
C HIS A 61 7.59 -10.03 -8.00
N VAL A 62 8.69 -9.77 -8.72
CA VAL A 62 8.83 -8.59 -9.60
C VAL A 62 7.78 -8.49 -10.70
N SER A 63 7.18 -9.60 -11.13
CA SER A 63 6.05 -9.60 -12.06
C SER A 63 4.77 -9.04 -11.43
N HIS A 64 4.78 -8.83 -10.11
CA HIS A 64 3.63 -8.50 -9.28
C HIS A 64 3.80 -7.21 -8.44
N PRO A 65 4.18 -6.06 -9.02
CA PRO A 65 4.58 -4.90 -8.23
C PRO A 65 3.38 -4.18 -7.59
N VAL A 66 3.55 -3.81 -6.32
CA VAL A 66 2.69 -2.91 -5.54
C VAL A 66 3.44 -1.60 -5.32
N ARG A 67 2.86 -0.47 -5.75
CA ARG A 67 3.40 0.86 -5.51
C ARG A 67 2.64 1.55 -4.38
N VAL A 68 3.38 2.08 -3.41
CA VAL A 68 2.84 2.89 -2.32
C VAL A 68 3.01 4.36 -2.67
N GLU A 69 1.92 5.09 -2.74
CA GLU A 69 1.90 6.54 -2.90
C GLU A 69 1.50 7.14 -1.54
N ALA A 70 2.47 7.73 -0.83
CA ALA A 70 2.21 8.38 0.45
C ALA A 70 1.38 9.65 0.25
N PRO A 71 0.52 10.02 1.23
CA PRO A 71 -0.21 11.26 1.18
C PRO A 71 0.78 12.42 1.10
N THR A 72 0.60 13.29 0.10
CA THR A 72 1.41 14.49 -0.05
C THR A 72 0.92 15.50 1.00
N VAL A 73 1.56 15.50 2.17
CA VAL A 73 1.31 16.52 3.18
C VAL A 73 2.15 17.74 2.80
N ASN A 74 1.53 18.78 2.23
CA ASN A 74 2.17 20.06 1.90
C ASN A 74 3.51 19.95 1.14
N GLY A 75 3.53 19.33 -0.04
CA GLY A 75 4.67 19.43 -0.97
C GLY A 75 5.95 18.69 -0.55
N ALA A 76 6.00 18.07 0.63
CA ALA A 76 7.08 17.17 1.00
C ALA A 76 6.66 15.74 0.68
N ALA A 77 7.14 15.20 -0.44
CA ALA A 77 7.15 13.77 -0.63
C ALA A 77 7.99 13.17 0.50
N TYR A 78 7.48 12.16 1.20
CA TYR A 78 8.28 11.35 2.12
C TYR A 78 9.34 10.61 1.29
N SER A 79 10.49 11.25 1.07
CA SER A 79 11.66 10.59 0.54
C SER A 79 12.27 9.79 1.69
N ALA A 80 11.95 8.50 1.74
CA ALA A 80 12.77 7.55 2.48
C ALA A 80 14.14 7.45 1.78
N GLN A 81 15.01 8.43 2.03
CA GLN A 81 16.43 8.23 1.81
C GLN A 81 16.87 7.24 2.89
N SER A 82 17.20 6.03 2.45
CA SER A 82 17.97 5.08 3.25
C SER A 82 19.23 5.81 3.72
N ALA A 83 19.25 6.20 4.99
CA ALA A 83 20.49 6.55 5.66
C ALA A 83 21.22 5.22 5.85
N GLU A 84 22.16 4.95 4.95
CA GLU A 84 23.22 3.97 5.20
C GLU A 84 23.92 4.41 6.50
N LEU A 85 23.80 3.60 7.56
CA LEU A 85 24.55 3.68 8.81
C LEU A 85 25.73 2.71 8.74
#